data_AF-A0AAP5I4L2-F1
#
_entry.id   AF-A0AAP5I4L2-F1
#
_cell.length_a   1.000
_cell.length_b   1.000
_cell.length_c   1.000
_cell.angle_alpha   90.00
_cell.angle_beta   90.00
_cell.angle_gamma   90.00
#
_symmetry.space_group_name_H-M   'P 1'
#
loop_
_entity.id
_entity.type
_entity.pdbx_description
1 polymer ?
#
loop_
_entity_poly.entity_id
_entity_poly.type
_entity_poly.pdbx_seq_one_letter_code
_entity_poly.pdbx_strand_id
1 'polypeptide(L)' 'MIKFYQNLQTEISVALAPNQAQFWVRNITMTQLWQWIQETQLPLSPTQKMLFRRIPANSKLFQDPFHWTPLCAIDM' A
#
# COMPACT_ATOMS: atom_id res chain seq x y z
N MET A 1 1.01 1.50 -6.18
CA MET A 1 1.61 1.14 -7.48
C MET A 1 2.76 0.15 -7.38
N ILE A 2 3.71 0.26 -6.44
CA ILE A 2 4.83 -0.70 -6.33
C ILE A 2 4.34 -2.16 -6.19
N LYS A 3 3.36 -2.42 -5.31
CA LYS A 3 2.77 -3.76 -5.14
C LYS A 3 2.07 -4.29 -6.40
N PHE A 4 1.48 -3.40 -7.20
CA PHE A 4 0.87 -3.76 -8.49
C PHE A 4 1.91 -4.27 -9.48
N TYR A 5 3.07 -3.60 -9.58
CA TYR A 5 4.16 -4.08 -10.42
C TYR A 5 4.77 -5.39 -9.90
N GLN A 6 4.88 -5.57 -8.58
CA GLN A 6 5.28 -6.85 -8.00
C GLN A 6 4.31 -7.97 -8.39
N ASN A 7 3.00 -7.71 -8.28
CA ASN A 7 1.97 -8.67 -8.67
C ASN A 7 1.98 -8.94 -10.18
N LEU A 8 2.20 -7.93 -11.03
CA LEU A 8 2.34 -8.11 -12.49
C LEU A 8 3.57 -8.93 -12.88
N GLN A 9 4.66 -8.85 -12.12
CA GLN A 9 5.84 -9.68 -12.36
C GLN A 9 5.62 -11.15 -12.00
N THR A 10 4.67 -11.42 -11.09
CA THR A 10 4.34 -12.78 -10.63
C THR A 10 3.08 -13.36 -11.26
N GLU A 11 2.17 -12.53 -11.77
CA GLU A 11 0.88 -12.94 -12.34
C GLU A 11 0.76 -12.62 -13.83
N ILE A 12 0.09 -13.50 -14.57
CA ILE A 12 -0.06 -13.41 -16.04
C ILE A 12 -1.13 -12.38 -16.46
N SER A 13 -2.04 -11.98 -15.55
CA SER A 13 -3.20 -11.16 -15.90
C SER A 13 -3.11 -9.72 -15.39
N VAL A 14 -2.98 -8.79 -16.35
CA VAL A 14 -2.99 -7.33 -16.13
C VAL A 14 -4.28 -6.86 -15.44
N ALA A 15 -5.39 -7.57 -15.61
CA ALA A 15 -6.67 -7.22 -15.00
C ALA A 15 -6.81 -7.68 -13.53
N LEU A 16 -6.02 -8.66 -13.08
CA LEU A 16 -6.10 -9.20 -11.71
C LEU A 16 -5.08 -8.54 -10.77
N ALA A 17 -3.89 -8.21 -11.27
CA ALA A 17 -2.87 -7.52 -10.51
C ALA A 17 -3.33 -6.23 -9.79
N PRO A 18 -4.17 -5.34 -10.37
CA PRO A 18 -4.60 -4.12 -9.70
C PRO A 18 -5.61 -4.42 -8.60
N ASN A 19 -6.55 -5.32 -8.84
CA ASN A 19 -7.52 -5.77 -7.83
C ASN A 19 -6.81 -6.37 -6.60
N GLN A 20 -5.81 -7.21 -6.82
CA GLN A 20 -5.03 -7.80 -5.73
C GLN A 20 -4.18 -6.76 -4.99
N ALA A 21 -3.55 -5.82 -5.71
CA ALA A 21 -2.80 -4.76 -5.07
C ALA A 21 -3.70 -3.87 -4.21
N GLN A 22 -4.90 -3.53 -4.70
CA GLN A 22 -5.90 -2.78 -3.94
C GLN A 22 -6.39 -3.56 -2.72
N PHE A 23 -6.67 -4.87 -2.85
CA PHE A 23 -7.05 -5.72 -1.73
C PHE A 23 -5.96 -5.84 -0.67
N TRP A 24 -4.69 -5.93 -1.09
CA TRP A 24 -3.55 -5.95 -0.19
C TRP A 24 -3.43 -4.65 0.60
N VAL A 25 -3.52 -3.49 -0.07
CA VAL A 25 -3.48 -2.18 0.60
C VAL A 25 -4.63 -2.03 1.60
N ARG A 26 -5.85 -2.52 1.30
CA ARG A 26 -7.00 -2.47 2.22
C ARG A 26 -6.78 -3.23 3.52
N ASN A 27 -6.10 -4.37 3.43
CA ASN A 27 -6.03 -5.32 4.53
C ASN A 27 -4.73 -5.26 5.33
N ILE A 28 -3.71 -4.60 4.81
CA ILE A 28 -2.42 -4.49 5.48
C ILE A 28 -2.51 -3.60 6.73
N THR A 29 -1.94 -4.08 7.82
CA THR A 29 -1.78 -3.28 9.05
C THR A 29 -0.57 -2.37 8.94
N MET A 30 -0.50 -1.32 9.76
CA MET A 30 0.68 -0.44 9.77
C MET A 30 1.98 -1.17 10.10
N THR A 31 1.94 -2.18 10.98
CA THR A 31 3.10 -3.02 11.28
C THR A 31 3.59 -3.77 10.05
N GLN A 32 2.67 -4.43 9.34
CA GLN A 32 3.00 -5.18 8.13
C GLN A 32 3.48 -4.27 7.02
N LEU A 33 2.90 -3.07 6.89
CA LEU A 33 3.32 -2.08 5.93
C LEU A 33 4.74 -1.58 6.22
N TRP A 34 5.06 -1.36 7.49
CA TRP A 34 6.39 -0.95 7.91
C TRP A 34 7.44 -2.03 7.63
N GLN A 35 7.12 -3.29 7.94
CA GLN A 35 7.97 -4.45 7.60
C GLN A 35 8.21 -4.54 6.09
N TRP A 36 7.14 -4.46 5.28
CA TRP A 36 7.25 -4.50 3.82
C TRP A 36 8.11 -3.35 3.27
N ILE A 37 8.03 -2.14 3.84
CA ILE A 37 8.88 -1.01 3.47
C ILE A 37 10.36 -1.28 3.79
N GLN A 38 10.65 -1.88 4.95
CA GLN A 38 12.03 -2.24 5.30
C GLN A 38 12.59 -3.32 4.35
N GLU A 39 11.79 -4.34 4.04
CA GLU A 39 12.17 -5.43 3.14
C GLU A 39 12.39 -4.95 1.70
N THR A 40 11.54 -4.03 1.23
CA THR A 40 11.67 -3.42 -0.11
C THR A 40 12.67 -2.27 -0.16
N GLN A 41 13.31 -1.94 0.97
CA GLN A 41 14.29 -0.85 1.12
C GLN A 41 13.80 0.49 0.55
N LEU A 42 12.49 0.77 0.69
CA LEU A 42 11.93 1.98 0.11
C LEU A 42 12.46 3.22 0.87
N PRO A 43 12.97 4.23 0.15
CA PRO A 43 13.47 5.44 0.78
C PRO A 43 12.30 6.26 1.33
N LEU A 44 12.10 6.17 2.65
CA LEU A 44 11.14 7.03 3.35
C LEU A 44 11.79 8.33 3.80
N SER A 45 11.09 9.44 3.55
CA SER A 45 11.47 10.74 4.11
C SER A 45 11.30 10.77 5.64
N PRO A 46 12.03 11.65 6.36
CA PRO A 46 11.86 11.82 7.80
C PRO A 46 10.41 12.08 8.23
N THR A 47 9.69 12.87 7.42
CA THR A 47 8.26 13.18 7.63
C THR A 47 7.38 11.94 7.52
N GLN A 48 7.65 11.07 6.53
CA GLN A 48 6.91 9.81 6.38
C GLN A 48 7.19 8.88 7.56
N LYS A 49 8.45 8.74 7.99
CA LYS A 49 8.81 7.93 9.17
C LYS A 49 8.11 8.43 10.44
N MET A 50 7.98 9.74 10.61
CA MET A 50 7.25 10.32 11.73
C MET A 50 5.75 10.00 11.67
N LEU A 51 5.14 10.06 10.48
CA LEU A 51 3.75 9.71 10.27
C LEU A 51 3.49 8.25 10.69
N PHE A 52 4.34 7.31 10.26
CA PHE A 52 4.26 5.90 10.64
C PHE A 52 4.31 5.67 12.15
N ARG A 53 5.07 6.48 12.91
CA ARG A 53 5.16 6.38 14.38
C ARG A 53 3.93 6.92 15.10
N ARG A 54 3.18 7.83 14.47
CA ARG A 54 1.97 8.44 15.06
C ARG A 54 0.72 7.60 14.87
N ILE A 55 0.78 6.63 13.97
CA ILE A 55 -0.37 5.82 13.60
C ILE A 55 -0.33 4.50 14.40
N PRO A 56 -1.44 4.07 15.02
CA PRO A 56 -1.48 2.81 15.76
C PRO A 56 -1.10 1.61 14.88
N ALA A 57 -0.27 0.72 15.41
CA ALA A 57 0.24 -0.48 14.76
C ALA A 57 -0.86 -1.37 14.12
N ASN A 58 -2.01 -1.48 14.79
CA ASN A 58 -3.14 -2.31 14.37
C ASN A 58 -4.16 -1.57 13.49
N SER A 59 -3.93 -0.28 13.19
CA SER A 59 -4.85 0.47 12.34
C SER A 59 -4.69 0.07 10.87
N LYS A 60 -5.82 -0.05 10.19
CA LYS A 60 -5.90 -0.21 8.74
C LYS A 60 -6.27 1.13 8.13
N LEU A 61 -5.28 2.00 7.92
CA LEU A 61 -5.50 3.34 7.36
C LEU A 61 -6.21 3.31 6.01
N PHE A 62 -6.02 2.25 5.21
CA PHE A 62 -6.60 2.18 3.88
C PHE A 62 -7.92 1.40 3.84
N GLN A 63 -8.52 1.12 5.00
CA GLN A 63 -9.85 0.53 5.05
C GLN A 63 -10.93 1.54 4.66
N ASP A 64 -10.75 2.81 5.01
CA ASP A 64 -11.70 3.87 4.67
C ASP A 64 -11.40 4.45 3.27
N PRO A 65 -12.41 4.52 2.37
CA PRO A 65 -12.30 5.14 1.04
C PRO A 65 -11.76 6.57 1.04
N PHE A 66 -11.88 7.32 2.14
CA PHE A 66 -11.36 8.68 2.23
C PHE A 66 -9.84 8.75 2.01
N HIS A 67 -9.11 7.71 2.40
CA HIS A 67 -7.66 7.64 2.24
C HIS A 67 -7.22 7.24 0.82
N TRP A 68 -8.16 7.07 -0.12
CA TRP A 68 -7.95 6.58 -1.49
C TRP A 68 -7.94 7.67 -2.55
N THR A 69 -8.27 8.91 -2.17
CA THR A 69 -8.51 10.00 -3.12
C THR A 69 -7.34 10.30 -4.09
N PRO A 70 -6.05 10.01 -3.78
CA PRO A 70 -4.99 10.12 -4.79
C PRO A 70 -4.83 8.88 -5.68
N LEU A 71 -5.36 7.70 -5.28
CA LEU A 71 -5.16 6.41 -5.96
C LEU A 71 -6.32 6.04 -6.90
N CYS A 72 -7.52 6.59 -6.70
CA CYS A 72 -8.70 6.31 -7.53
C CYS A 72 -8.82 7.17 -8.80
N ALA A 73 -7.93 8.14 -9.04
CA ALA A 73 -8.01 9.03 -10.21
C ALA A 73 -7.50 8.39 -11.52
N ILE A 74 -7.24 7.08 -11.56
CA ILE A 74 -6.78 6.35 -12.76
C ILE A 74 -7.97 5.74 -13.52
N ASP A 75 -9.19 5.80 -12.99
CA ASP A 75 -10.37 5.19 -13.59
C ASP A 75 -11.44 6.24 -13.99
N MET A 76 -11.02 7.27 -14.73
CA MET A 76 -11.94 8.16 -15.44
C MET A 76 -11.42 8.51 -16.84
#